data_AF-A0A0G0K8P8-F1
#
_entry.id   AF-A0A0G0K8P8-F1
#
_cell.length_a   1.000
_cell.length_b   1.000
_cell.length_c   1.000
_cell.angle_alpha   90.00
_cell.angle_beta   90.00
_cell.angle_gamma   90.00
#
_symmetry.space_group_name_H-M   'P 1'
#
loop_
_entity.id
_entity.type
_entity.pdbx_description
1 polymer ?
#
loop_
_entity_poly.entity_id
_entity_poly.type
_entity_poly.pdbx_seq_one_letter_code
_entity_poly.pdbx_strand_id
1 'polypeptide(L)'
;MTNLENGCNDQEQGTEPNCDQNTDGELGGVITLKVALGGVDKVTSTLATADMLTIGDDWNDTVAPVIMQPNETREITMHWATDEDSYGNEIQSDSLTFDSVFQLIQIINGPSPANR
;
A
#
# COMPACT_ATOMS: atom_id res chain seq x y z
N MET A 1 9.36 -25.52 27.04
CA MET A 1 8.82 -24.21 26.63
C MET A 1 8.49 -24.38 25.17
N THR A 2 7.21 -24.30 24.86
CA THR A 2 6.65 -24.50 23.52
C THR A 2 6.49 -23.11 22.92
N ASN A 3 7.09 -22.88 21.75
CA ASN A 3 7.05 -21.58 21.10
C ASN A 3 5.77 -21.51 20.28
N LEU A 4 4.67 -21.09 20.91
CA LEU A 4 3.34 -20.98 20.29
C LEU A 4 3.16 -19.66 19.54
N GLU A 5 4.26 -18.98 19.25
CA GLU A 5 4.27 -17.56 19.00
C GLU A 5 4.12 -17.22 17.52
N ASN A 6 4.28 -18.15 16.55
CA ASN A 6 4.51 -17.81 15.14
C ASN A 6 3.44 -18.30 14.14
N GLY A 7 2.20 -18.58 14.57
CA GLY A 7 1.11 -18.90 13.65
C GLY A 7 1.35 -20.13 12.74
N CYS A 8 2.24 -21.03 13.15
CA CYS A 8 2.68 -22.20 12.39
C CYS A 8 3.19 -21.91 10.98
N ASN A 9 4.37 -21.28 10.92
CA ASN A 9 5.22 -21.50 9.76
C ASN A 9 5.46 -23.01 9.54
N ASP A 10 5.77 -23.40 8.31
CA ASP A 10 5.70 -24.78 7.81
C ASP A 10 6.40 -25.86 8.68
N GLN A 11 7.40 -25.45 9.46
CA GLN A 11 8.18 -26.30 10.35
C GLN A 11 7.48 -26.61 11.68
N GLU A 12 6.61 -25.72 12.16
CA GLU A 12 5.86 -25.86 13.43
C GLU A 12 4.56 -26.66 13.26
N GLN A 13 3.90 -26.59 12.09
CA GLN A 13 2.67 -27.33 11.81
C GLN A 13 2.84 -28.87 11.84
N GLY A 14 4.04 -29.36 11.51
CA GLY A 14 4.37 -30.80 11.58
C GLY A 14 4.52 -31.33 13.01
N THR A 15 4.69 -30.45 13.99
CA THR A 15 4.94 -30.79 15.39
C THR A 15 3.77 -30.40 16.30
N GLU A 16 2.94 -29.42 15.89
CA GLU A 16 1.93 -28.79 16.76
C GLU A 16 0.53 -28.75 16.09
N PRO A 17 -0.34 -29.77 16.34
CA PRO A 17 -1.63 -29.90 15.67
C PRO A 17 -2.70 -28.87 16.07
N ASN A 18 -2.47 -28.11 17.15
CA ASN A 18 -3.44 -27.17 17.74
C ASN A 18 -3.07 -25.70 17.50
N CYS A 19 -2.19 -25.47 16.54
CA CYS A 19 -1.77 -24.14 16.16
C CYS A 19 -2.88 -23.40 15.41
N ASP A 20 -3.16 -22.14 15.79
CA ASP A 20 -4.22 -21.35 15.17
C ASP A 20 -3.96 -21.15 13.67
N GLN A 21 -5.04 -21.11 12.88
CA GLN A 21 -4.92 -20.84 11.45
C GLN A 21 -4.38 -19.43 11.23
N ASN A 22 -3.21 -19.34 10.59
CA ASN A 22 -2.76 -18.10 10.00
C ASN A 22 -3.88 -17.59 9.07
N THR A 23 -4.37 -16.37 9.28
CA THR A 23 -5.07 -15.71 8.19
C THR A 23 -4.00 -15.27 7.18
N ASP A 24 -4.36 -15.08 5.91
CA ASP A 24 -3.41 -14.59 4.91
C ASP A 24 -3.65 -13.08 4.76
N GLY A 25 -2.63 -12.23 4.97
CA GLY A 25 -2.66 -10.81 4.61
C GLY A 25 -2.69 -9.79 5.75
N GLU A 26 -2.35 -10.19 6.97
CA GLU A 26 -2.28 -9.38 8.19
C GLU A 26 -1.31 -8.21 8.03
N LEU A 27 -0.20 -8.41 7.30
CA LEU A 27 0.77 -7.37 7.01
C LEU A 27 0.13 -6.18 6.28
N GLY A 28 -0.82 -6.46 5.39
CA GLY A 28 -1.56 -5.41 4.67
C GLY A 28 -2.43 -4.56 5.60
N GLY A 29 -2.84 -5.10 6.75
CA GLY A 29 -3.66 -4.38 7.72
C GLY A 29 -2.89 -3.40 8.60
N VAL A 30 -1.59 -3.63 8.78
CA VAL A 30 -0.74 -2.79 9.63
C VAL A 30 0.14 -1.84 8.84
N ILE A 31 0.49 -2.17 7.59
CA ILE A 31 1.23 -1.25 6.72
C ILE A 31 0.30 -0.15 6.20
N THR A 32 0.67 1.09 6.50
CA THR A 32 0.07 2.28 5.90
C THR A 32 0.93 2.76 4.73
N LEU A 33 0.39 2.71 3.52
CA LEU A 33 0.96 3.34 2.34
C LEU A 33 0.51 4.81 2.26
N LYS A 34 1.43 5.68 1.90
CA LYS A 34 1.15 7.06 1.55
C LYS A 34 1.73 7.43 0.21
N VAL A 35 0.98 8.24 -0.54
CA VAL A 35 1.43 8.84 -1.80
C VAL A 35 1.50 10.35 -1.61
N ALA A 36 2.67 10.93 -1.84
CA ALA A 36 2.96 12.33 -1.64
C ALA A 36 3.34 13.03 -2.96
N LEU A 37 3.00 14.31 -3.08
CA LEU A 37 3.42 15.19 -4.17
C LEU A 37 4.22 16.36 -3.61
N GLY A 38 5.49 16.49 -4.01
CA GLY A 38 6.38 17.54 -3.53
C GLY A 38 6.61 17.49 -2.00
N GLY A 39 6.67 16.28 -1.44
CA GLY A 39 6.87 16.05 -0.01
C GLY A 39 5.63 16.22 0.87
N VAL A 40 4.44 16.44 0.29
CA VAL A 40 3.18 16.54 1.04
C VAL A 40 2.31 15.32 0.74
N ASP A 41 1.95 14.57 1.77
CA ASP A 41 1.04 13.41 1.70
C ASP A 41 -0.32 13.84 1.11
N LYS A 42 -0.81 13.09 0.11
CA LYS A 42 -2.09 13.34 -0.58
C LYS A 42 -3.08 12.23 -0.36
N VAL A 43 -2.60 11.00 -0.44
CA VAL A 43 -3.39 9.79 -0.23
C VAL A 43 -2.74 8.96 0.86
N THR A 44 -3.54 8.36 1.73
CA THR A 44 -3.09 7.48 2.81
C THR A 44 -4.03 6.28 2.83
N SER A 45 -3.47 5.08 2.87
CA SER A 45 -4.23 3.84 2.72
C SER A 45 -3.60 2.71 3.52
N THR A 46 -4.43 1.96 4.25
CA THR A 46 -4.08 0.62 4.76
C THR A 46 -4.72 -0.42 3.84
N LEU A 47 -4.02 -1.53 3.58
CA LEU A 47 -4.55 -2.57 2.69
C LEU A 47 -5.59 -3.48 3.37
N ALA A 48 -5.79 -3.37 4.69
CA ALA A 48 -6.91 -4.02 5.37
C ALA A 48 -8.28 -3.52 4.89
N THR A 49 -8.36 -2.26 4.43
CA THR A 49 -9.64 -1.61 4.14
C THR A 49 -9.72 -0.98 2.75
N ALA A 50 -8.62 -0.89 2.01
CA ALA A 50 -8.59 -0.22 0.73
C ALA A 50 -8.81 -1.18 -0.44
N ASP A 51 -9.87 -0.92 -1.19
CA ASP A 51 -10.00 -1.41 -2.56
C ASP A 51 -8.87 -0.76 -3.40
N MET A 52 -8.20 -1.52 -4.26
CA MET A 52 -7.12 -1.01 -5.12
C MET A 52 -7.55 0.21 -5.93
N LEU A 53 -8.84 0.29 -6.25
CA LEU A 53 -9.44 1.42 -6.96
C LEU A 53 -9.50 2.71 -6.13
N THR A 54 -9.63 2.61 -4.80
CA THR A 54 -9.78 3.76 -3.91
C THR A 54 -8.54 4.65 -3.88
N ILE A 55 -7.32 4.09 -3.93
CA ILE A 55 -6.09 4.91 -3.94
C ILE A 55 -5.99 5.73 -5.23
N GLY A 56 -6.33 5.12 -6.37
CA GLY A 56 -6.31 5.79 -7.67
C GLY A 56 -7.36 6.90 -7.75
N ASP A 57 -8.58 6.62 -7.28
CA ASP A 57 -9.67 7.59 -7.22
C ASP A 57 -9.32 8.75 -6.27
N ASP A 58 -8.86 8.46 -5.06
CA ASP A 58 -8.44 9.47 -4.08
C ASP A 58 -7.30 10.33 -4.60
N TRP A 59 -6.33 9.73 -5.31
CA TRP A 59 -5.24 10.48 -5.94
C TRP A 59 -5.78 11.43 -7.01
N ASN A 60 -6.65 10.93 -7.88
CA ASN A 60 -7.26 11.74 -8.93
C ASN A 60 -8.11 12.88 -8.34
N ASP A 61 -8.82 12.67 -7.23
CA ASP A 61 -9.64 13.70 -6.59
C ASP A 61 -8.81 14.72 -5.81
N THR A 62 -7.73 14.29 -5.14
CA THR A 62 -6.92 15.17 -4.26
C THR A 62 -5.81 15.92 -4.99
N VAL A 63 -5.36 15.40 -6.14
CA VAL A 63 -4.17 15.88 -6.83
C VAL A 63 -4.49 16.47 -8.20
N ALA A 64 -5.66 16.20 -8.79
CA ALA A 64 -5.99 16.76 -10.10
C ALA A 64 -6.52 18.21 -10.05
N PRO A 65 -6.13 19.05 -11.04
CA PRO A 65 -5.11 18.79 -12.05
C PRO A 65 -3.70 19.21 -11.57
N VAL A 66 -2.71 18.30 -11.69
CA VAL A 66 -1.29 18.67 -11.67
C VAL A 66 -0.94 19.24 -13.03
N ILE A 67 -1.04 20.55 -13.19
CA ILE A 67 -0.63 21.23 -14.43
C ILE A 67 0.87 21.43 -14.38
N MET A 68 1.60 20.74 -15.24
CA MET A 68 3.04 20.91 -15.43
C MET A 68 3.32 21.82 -16.61
N GLN A 69 4.17 22.83 -16.40
CA GLN A 69 4.74 23.63 -17.48
C GLN A 69 5.82 22.85 -18.25
N PRO A 70 6.15 23.26 -19.48
CA PRO A 70 7.29 22.69 -20.20
C PRO A 70 8.57 22.75 -19.35
N ASN A 71 9.29 21.62 -19.27
CA ASN A 71 10.51 21.42 -18.47
C ASN A 71 10.31 21.47 -16.94
N GLU A 72 9.08 21.50 -16.46
CA GLU A 72 8.81 21.33 -15.03
C GLU A 72 9.01 19.87 -14.63
N THR A 73 9.50 19.65 -13.41
CA THR A 73 9.58 18.32 -12.78
C THR A 73 8.77 18.35 -11.50
N ARG A 74 7.99 17.29 -11.26
CA ARG A 74 7.28 17.06 -10.02
C ARG A 74 7.73 15.74 -9.44
N GLU A 75 7.99 15.74 -8.14
CA GLU A 75 8.38 14.55 -7.40
C GLU A 75 7.15 13.92 -6.78
N ILE A 76 6.91 12.66 -7.12
CA ILE A 76 5.90 11.81 -6.48
C ILE A 76 6.66 10.79 -5.64
N THR A 77 6.31 10.69 -4.37
CA THR A 77 6.94 9.78 -3.43
C THR A 77 5.89 8.81 -2.89
N MET A 78 6.16 7.52 -3.03
CA MET A 78 5.45 6.48 -2.28
C MET A 78 6.31 6.08 -1.10
N HIS A 79 5.73 6.12 0.09
CA HIS A 79 6.38 5.65 1.29
C HIS A 79 5.38 4.91 2.16
N TRP A 80 5.88 3.91 2.87
CA TRP A 80 5.06 3.08 3.74
C TRP A 80 5.75 2.93 5.07
N ALA A 81 4.93 2.78 6.10
CA ALA A 81 5.40 2.50 7.45
C ALA A 81 4.38 1.62 8.16
N THR A 82 4.86 0.92 9.17
CA THR A 82 4.04 0.25 10.18
C THR A 82 4.63 0.63 11.54
N ASP A 83 3.82 0.54 12.59
CA ASP A 83 4.32 0.74 13.95
C ASP A 83 5.35 -0.35 14.30
N GLU A 84 6.35 0.00 15.09
CA GLU A 84 7.32 -0.97 15.63
C GLU A 84 6.61 -2.05 16.44
N ASP A 85 5.58 -1.64 17.22
CA ASP A 85 4.76 -2.54 18.02
C ASP A 85 3.81 -3.41 17.16
N SER A 86 3.67 -3.10 15.86
CA SER A 86 2.85 -3.89 14.92
C SER A 86 3.63 -5.01 14.23
N TYR A 87 4.95 -5.13 14.48
CA TYR A 87 5.74 -6.30 14.07
C TYR A 87 5.54 -7.49 14.99
N GLY A 88 4.26 -7.84 15.19
CA GLY A 88 3.84 -9.07 15.84
C GLY A 88 4.19 -10.29 15.00
N ASN A 89 4.10 -11.45 15.63
CA ASN A 89 4.41 -12.69 14.95
C ASN A 89 3.34 -13.07 13.91
N GLU A 90 2.15 -12.48 14.00
CA GLU A 90 1.01 -12.66 13.12
C GLU A 90 1.28 -12.16 11.69
N ILE A 91 2.29 -11.31 11.48
CA ILE A 91 2.71 -10.85 10.14
C ILE A 91 4.00 -11.52 9.67
N GLN A 92 4.51 -12.52 10.39
CA GLN A 92 5.74 -13.21 10.01
C GLN A 92 5.48 -14.10 8.79
N SER A 93 6.37 -14.02 7.81
CA SER A 93 6.27 -14.72 6.52
C SER A 93 5.29 -14.09 5.53
N ASP A 94 4.51 -13.08 5.93
CA ASP A 94 3.74 -12.27 5.01
C ASP A 94 4.65 -11.45 4.10
N SER A 95 4.18 -11.25 2.87
CA SER A 95 4.83 -10.34 1.93
C SER A 95 3.79 -9.45 1.29
N LEU A 96 4.22 -8.23 0.99
CA LEU A 96 3.39 -7.25 0.32
C LEU A 96 4.15 -6.66 -0.86
N THR A 97 3.44 -6.47 -1.97
CA THR A 97 3.95 -5.79 -3.15
C THR A 97 3.11 -4.56 -3.44
N PHE A 98 3.77 -3.43 -3.65
CA PHE A 98 3.16 -2.22 -4.17
C PHE A 98 3.51 -2.12 -5.66
N ASP A 99 2.49 -2.04 -6.51
CA ASP A 99 2.64 -1.69 -7.92
C ASP A 99 1.96 -0.35 -8.15
N SER A 100 2.59 0.52 -8.93
CA SER A 100 2.09 1.86 -9.21
C SER A 100 2.36 2.25 -10.65
N VAL A 101 1.33 2.80 -11.30
CA VAL A 101 1.40 3.27 -12.68
C VAL A 101 0.95 4.72 -12.72
N PHE A 102 1.90 5.62 -12.95
CA PHE A 102 1.61 7.03 -13.18
C PHE A 102 1.54 7.32 -14.67
N GLN A 103 0.39 7.85 -15.12
CA GLN A 103 0.20 8.28 -16.50
C GLN A 103 0.24 9.79 -16.59
N LEU A 104 1.18 10.33 -17.36
CA LEU A 104 1.20 11.75 -17.70
C LEU A 104 0.36 11.96 -18.96
N ILE A 105 -0.74 12.70 -18.84
CA ILE A 105 -1.59 13.00 -20.00
C ILE A 105 -1.35 14.44 -20.45
N GLN A 106 -0.86 14.60 -21.68
CA GLN A 106 -0.63 15.90 -22.28
C GLN A 106 -1.95 16.50 -22.78
N ILE A 107 -2.28 17.72 -22.32
CA ILE A 107 -3.41 18.46 -22.89
C ILE A 107 -2.97 19.02 -24.24
N ILE A 108 -3.37 18.36 -25.32
CA ILE A 108 -3.18 18.81 -26.70
C ILE A 108 -4.56 19.15 -27.25
N ASN A 109 -5.01 20.41 -27.11
CA ASN A 109 -6.24 20.97 -27.69
C ASN A 109 -7.38 19.93 -27.90
N GLY A 110 -7.94 19.39 -26.82
CA GLY A 110 -8.98 18.37 -26.83
C GLY A 110 -9.65 18.24 -25.46
N PRO A 111 -10.82 17.59 -25.35
CA PRO A 111 -11.52 17.44 -24.07
C PRO A 111 -10.61 16.77 -23.05
N SER A 112 -10.69 17.23 -21.80
CA SER A 112 -9.93 16.64 -20.69
C SER A 112 -10.13 15.12 -20.71
N PRO A 113 -9.07 14.32 -20.75
CA PRO A 113 -9.21 12.87 -20.70
C PRO A 113 -9.95 12.48 -19.43
N ALA A 114 -10.84 11.50 -19.53
CA ALA A 114 -11.40 10.88 -18.33
C ALA A 114 -10.25 10.12 -17.65
N ASN A 115 -9.92 10.50 -16.42
CA ASN A 115 -9.06 9.70 -15.56
C ASN A 115 -9.80 8.37 -15.31
N ARG A 116 -9.40 7.31 -16.02
CA ARG A 116 -9.78 5.93 -15.78
C ARG A 116 -8.61 5.02 -16.13
#